data_AF-A0AB33G1P1-F1
#
_entry.id   AF-A0AB33G1P1-F1
#
_cell.length_a   1.000
_cell.length_b   1.000
_cell.length_c   1.000
_cell.angle_alpha   90.00
_cell.angle_beta   90.00
_cell.angle_gamma   90.00
#
_symmetry.space_group_name_H-M   'P 1'
#
loop_
_entity.id
_entity.type
_entity.pdbx_description
1 polymer ?
#
loop_
_entity_poly.entity_id
_entity_poly.type
_entity_poly.pdbx_seq_one_letter_code
_entity_poly.pdbx_strand_id
1 'polypeptide(L)'
;MVNGLDAAFGYANALSRLLHTPALAERAELFLNKTVLNEYIQARGVPVIPGLELKSVDEFRQEVKRFAEIGYPLIAKPSEDTAAMADVEVITSEEALRVYLCKTLGRKNRYYTDRAIEKITVQQYVSASSEEFFIDFFSYGGQHQLVGAGKYLYDENRTLKGIEIYNAENVSRLNKVVEYIIKVLNVAGMQNGFSHNEVFLTQEGKPLLVESNPRHCGQPSSTLYKIVYGTHRMHTLLDALENKSLLGNEAIYRTGAHACALHLYNFSCDKPAFINTYGVDSEITVLSFRGRERKRLSAEFYLKPDRVNQISAILMLVNTSVKKLSNDCETIWMRETDGTLFSCANSGESER
;
A
#
# COMPACT_ATOMS: atom_id res chain seq x y z
N MET A 1 16.86 -18.12 -1.38
CA MET A 1 16.34 -17.29 -2.49
C MET A 1 15.68 -16.05 -1.93
N VAL A 2 15.60 -14.94 -2.66
CA VAL A 2 14.87 -13.74 -2.21
C VAL A 2 13.88 -13.33 -3.29
N ASN A 3 12.61 -13.22 -2.89
CA ASN A 3 11.56 -12.76 -3.79
C ASN A 3 11.46 -11.24 -3.79
N GLY A 4 11.53 -10.63 -4.97
CA GLY A 4 11.38 -9.18 -5.15
C GLY A 4 10.02 -8.76 -5.73
N LEU A 5 9.21 -9.71 -6.19
CA LEU A 5 7.97 -9.44 -6.92
C LEU A 5 6.87 -10.42 -6.53
N ASP A 6 5.66 -9.92 -6.27
CA ASP A 6 4.54 -10.74 -5.80
C ASP A 6 4.22 -11.88 -6.77
N ALA A 7 4.08 -11.55 -8.06
CA ALA A 7 3.80 -12.51 -9.13
C ALA A 7 4.88 -13.61 -9.29
N ALA A 8 6.10 -13.38 -8.80
CA ALA A 8 7.21 -14.34 -8.89
C ALA A 8 7.28 -15.29 -7.68
N PHE A 9 6.49 -15.08 -6.63
CA PHE A 9 6.68 -15.80 -5.37
C PHE A 9 6.51 -17.31 -5.49
N GLY A 10 5.51 -17.77 -6.27
CA GLY A 10 5.31 -19.19 -6.55
C GLY A 10 6.52 -19.84 -7.22
N TYR A 11 7.07 -19.18 -8.25
CA TYR A 11 8.28 -19.64 -8.94
C TYR A 11 9.49 -19.63 -8.01
N ALA A 12 9.65 -18.58 -7.20
CA ALA A 12 10.76 -18.47 -6.27
C ALA A 12 10.73 -19.58 -5.20
N ASN A 13 9.54 -19.92 -4.69
CA ASN A 13 9.39 -21.02 -3.75
C ASN A 13 9.70 -22.37 -4.42
N ALA A 14 9.24 -22.59 -5.66
CA ALA A 14 9.52 -23.80 -6.42
C ALA A 14 11.02 -23.98 -6.71
N LEU A 15 11.70 -22.91 -7.15
CA LEU A 15 13.15 -22.93 -7.35
C LEU A 15 13.89 -23.18 -6.05
N SER A 16 13.42 -22.63 -4.92
CA SER A 16 14.06 -22.88 -3.62
C SER A 16 14.05 -24.37 -3.28
N ARG A 17 12.94 -25.07 -3.55
CA ARG A 17 12.83 -26.54 -3.40
C ARG A 17 13.75 -27.29 -4.36
N LEU A 18 13.79 -26.89 -5.64
CA LEU A 18 14.64 -27.51 -6.66
C LEU A 18 16.12 -27.40 -6.34
N LEU A 19 16.55 -26.27 -5.78
CA LEU A 19 17.94 -26.00 -5.41
C LEU A 19 18.29 -26.49 -4.00
N HIS A 20 17.38 -27.20 -3.32
CA HIS A 20 17.55 -27.63 -1.92
C HIS A 20 17.93 -26.49 -0.96
N THR A 21 17.40 -25.30 -1.22
CA THR A 21 17.54 -24.14 -0.32
C THR A 21 16.29 -24.00 0.55
N PRO A 22 16.36 -23.28 1.69
CA PRO A 22 15.21 -23.08 2.56
C PRO A 22 13.99 -22.53 1.78
N ALA A 23 12.82 -23.15 2.00
CA ALA A 23 11.57 -22.76 1.37
C ALA A 23 11.14 -21.35 1.84
N LEU A 24 10.51 -20.58 0.95
CA LEU A 24 10.05 -19.23 1.29
C LEU A 24 8.76 -19.26 2.11
N ALA A 25 7.86 -20.19 1.77
CA ALA A 25 6.64 -20.46 2.53
C ALA A 25 6.26 -21.95 2.39
N GLU A 26 5.54 -22.46 3.38
CA GLU A 26 4.93 -23.78 3.33
C GLU A 26 3.96 -23.88 2.16
N ARG A 27 3.16 -22.81 1.98
CA ARG A 27 2.10 -22.70 0.99
C ARG A 27 2.18 -21.37 0.25
N ALA A 28 3.06 -21.30 -0.76
CA ALA A 28 3.28 -20.07 -1.51
C ALA A 28 2.04 -19.58 -2.27
N GLU A 29 1.15 -20.50 -2.66
CA GLU A 29 -0.09 -20.17 -3.37
C GLU A 29 -1.05 -19.30 -2.56
N LEU A 30 -0.98 -19.35 -1.22
CA LEU A 30 -1.82 -18.50 -0.36
C LEU A 30 -1.50 -17.02 -0.57
N PHE A 31 -0.22 -16.68 -0.74
CA PHE A 31 0.24 -15.29 -0.87
C PHE A 31 0.00 -14.70 -2.27
N LEU A 32 -0.46 -15.50 -3.24
CA LEU A 32 -0.73 -15.05 -4.59
C LEU A 32 -2.19 -14.62 -4.80
N ASN A 33 -3.10 -15.01 -3.89
CA ASN A 33 -4.51 -14.65 -3.97
C ASN A 33 -5.01 -14.19 -2.59
N LYS A 34 -5.38 -12.90 -2.50
CA LYS A 34 -5.77 -12.23 -1.25
C LYS A 34 -7.03 -12.85 -0.63
N THR A 35 -8.00 -13.28 -1.45
CA THR A 35 -9.22 -13.94 -0.96
C THR A 35 -8.90 -15.29 -0.37
N VAL A 36 -8.11 -16.10 -1.08
CA VAL A 36 -7.69 -17.43 -0.59
C VAL A 36 -6.91 -17.31 0.72
N LEU A 37 -6.02 -16.31 0.84
CA LEU A 37 -5.33 -16.03 2.10
C LEU A 37 -6.33 -15.68 3.20
N ASN A 38 -7.26 -14.76 2.94
CA ASN A 38 -8.25 -14.31 3.93
C ASN A 38 -9.14 -15.47 4.41
N GLU A 39 -9.68 -16.29 3.50
CA GLU A 39 -10.45 -17.47 3.86
C GLU A 39 -9.64 -18.45 4.71
N TYR A 40 -8.39 -18.68 4.32
CA TYR A 40 -7.49 -19.62 4.99
C TYR A 40 -7.15 -19.21 6.43
N ILE A 41 -6.85 -17.92 6.65
CA ILE A 41 -6.55 -17.38 7.98
C ILE A 41 -7.82 -17.18 8.82
N GLN A 42 -8.95 -16.82 8.20
CA GLN A 42 -10.25 -16.68 8.86
C GLN A 42 -10.72 -18.02 9.43
N ALA A 43 -10.60 -19.10 8.66
CA ALA A 43 -10.91 -20.47 9.12
C ALA A 43 -10.06 -20.90 10.35
N ARG A 44 -8.97 -20.18 10.64
CA ARG A 44 -8.07 -20.40 11.79
C ARG A 44 -8.19 -19.31 12.86
N GLY A 45 -9.29 -18.55 12.84
CA GLY A 45 -9.60 -17.56 13.87
C GLY A 45 -8.73 -16.30 13.80
N VAL A 46 -8.18 -15.97 12.63
CA VAL A 46 -7.59 -14.64 12.38
C VAL A 46 -8.68 -13.75 11.79
N PRO A 47 -9.00 -12.60 12.41
CA PRO A 47 -9.98 -11.67 11.84
C PRO A 47 -9.56 -11.19 10.47
N VAL A 48 -10.49 -11.07 9.53
CA VAL A 48 -10.28 -10.52 8.18
C VAL A 48 -11.38 -9.52 7.86
N ILE A 49 -11.17 -8.72 6.81
CA ILE A 49 -12.25 -7.91 6.22
C ILE A 49 -13.26 -8.89 5.61
N PRO A 50 -14.53 -8.91 6.08
CA PRO A 50 -15.56 -9.80 5.53
C PRO A 50 -15.71 -9.57 4.02
N GLY A 51 -15.80 -10.63 3.24
CA GLY A 51 -15.92 -10.52 1.80
C GLY A 51 -15.91 -11.86 1.10
N LEU A 52 -16.12 -11.81 -0.21
CA LEU A 52 -16.23 -12.96 -1.10
C LEU A 52 -15.54 -12.63 -2.43
N GLU A 53 -15.11 -13.67 -3.13
CA GLU A 53 -14.72 -13.57 -4.54
C GLU A 53 -15.89 -14.01 -5.42
N LEU A 54 -16.11 -13.27 -6.51
CA LEU A 54 -17.13 -13.54 -7.50
C LEU A 54 -16.50 -13.72 -8.87
N LYS A 55 -16.93 -14.74 -9.60
CA LYS A 55 -16.51 -15.06 -10.97
C LYS A 55 -17.59 -14.75 -12.01
N SER A 56 -18.81 -14.50 -11.55
CA SER A 56 -19.94 -14.19 -12.44
C SER A 56 -21.03 -13.38 -11.74
N VAL A 57 -21.92 -12.80 -12.54
CA VAL A 57 -23.15 -12.15 -12.05
C VAL A 57 -24.14 -13.19 -11.50
N ASP A 58 -24.10 -14.43 -11.99
CA ASP A 58 -24.99 -15.49 -11.47
C ASP A 58 -24.55 -15.96 -10.09
N GLU A 59 -23.24 -16.02 -9.82
CA GLU A 59 -22.71 -16.27 -8.48
C GLU A 59 -23.13 -15.16 -7.52
N PHE A 60 -23.07 -13.89 -7.95
CA PHE A 60 -23.60 -12.79 -7.14
C PHE A 60 -25.07 -13.02 -6.75
N ARG A 61 -25.94 -13.45 -7.68
CA ARG A 61 -27.36 -13.75 -7.39
C ARG A 61 -27.55 -14.81 -6.31
N GLN A 62 -26.64 -15.80 -6.25
CA GLN A 62 -26.66 -16.86 -5.25
C GLN A 62 -26.20 -16.35 -3.88
N GLU A 63 -25.30 -15.36 -3.86
CA GLU A 63 -24.65 -14.82 -2.66
C GLU A 63 -25.28 -13.52 -2.12
N VAL A 64 -26.36 -13.00 -2.74
CA VAL A 64 -27.01 -11.71 -2.36
C VAL A 64 -27.27 -11.62 -0.85
N LYS A 65 -27.76 -12.70 -0.23
CA LYS A 65 -28.04 -12.72 1.21
C LYS A 65 -26.79 -12.46 2.05
N ARG A 66 -25.65 -13.05 1.69
CA ARG A 66 -24.39 -12.85 2.41
C ARG A 66 -23.87 -11.42 2.25
N PHE A 67 -24.02 -10.80 1.07
CA PHE A 67 -23.68 -9.38 0.91
C PHE A 67 -24.62 -8.46 1.70
N ALA A 68 -25.91 -8.81 1.79
CA ALA A 68 -26.84 -8.09 2.67
C ALA A 68 -26.46 -8.21 4.16
N GLU A 69 -25.95 -9.37 4.59
CA GLU A 69 -25.43 -9.59 5.95
C GLU A 69 -24.13 -8.82 6.22
N ILE A 70 -23.21 -8.73 5.25
CA ILE A 70 -22.00 -7.92 5.35
C ILE A 70 -22.35 -6.42 5.46
N GLY A 71 -23.35 -5.99 4.70
CA GLY A 71 -23.85 -4.62 4.67
C GLY A 71 -23.07 -3.70 3.73
N TYR A 72 -23.76 -2.70 3.20
CA TYR A 72 -23.18 -1.64 2.36
C TYR A 72 -22.68 -0.46 3.22
N PRO A 73 -21.66 0.29 2.77
CA PRO A 73 -20.95 0.14 1.50
C PRO A 73 -19.97 -1.05 1.46
N LEU A 74 -19.69 -1.53 0.25
CA LEU A 74 -18.69 -2.54 -0.06
C LEU A 74 -17.57 -1.92 -0.91
N ILE A 75 -16.44 -2.62 -1.00
CA ILE A 75 -15.37 -2.36 -1.98
C ILE A 75 -15.33 -3.53 -2.95
N ALA A 76 -15.43 -3.25 -4.24
CA ALA A 76 -15.22 -4.24 -5.31
C ALA A 76 -13.93 -3.93 -6.07
N LYS A 77 -13.10 -4.95 -6.30
CA LYS A 77 -11.84 -4.84 -7.04
C LYS A 77 -11.47 -6.15 -7.73
N PRO A 78 -10.71 -6.14 -8.84
CA PRO A 78 -10.21 -7.40 -9.40
C PRO A 78 -9.31 -8.14 -8.40
N SER A 79 -9.49 -9.46 -8.27
CA SER A 79 -8.86 -10.27 -7.21
C SER A 79 -7.36 -10.49 -7.38
N GLU A 80 -6.91 -10.61 -8.63
CA GLU A 80 -5.54 -10.98 -8.98
C GLU A 80 -4.91 -9.86 -9.80
N ASP A 81 -3.57 -9.80 -9.78
CA ASP A 81 -2.82 -9.02 -10.75
C ASP A 81 -3.17 -7.51 -10.77
N THR A 82 -3.56 -6.96 -9.62
CA THR A 82 -3.87 -5.53 -9.44
C THR A 82 -2.72 -4.79 -8.77
N ALA A 83 -2.15 -3.82 -9.48
CA ALA A 83 -1.29 -2.81 -8.89
C ALA A 83 -2.09 -1.50 -8.68
N ALA A 84 -1.83 -0.82 -7.56
CA ALA A 84 -2.16 0.59 -7.35
C ALA A 84 -3.64 1.00 -7.53
N MET A 85 -4.55 0.46 -6.72
CA MET A 85 -5.98 0.85 -6.64
C MET A 85 -6.75 0.85 -7.98
N ALA A 86 -6.23 0.20 -9.02
CA ALA A 86 -6.87 0.16 -10.32
C ALA A 86 -8.20 -0.61 -10.27
N ASP A 87 -9.24 -0.03 -10.88
CA ASP A 87 -10.60 -0.58 -10.93
C ASP A 87 -11.22 -0.87 -9.56
N VAL A 88 -10.77 -0.23 -8.47
CA VAL A 88 -11.41 -0.34 -7.15
C VAL A 88 -12.63 0.58 -7.09
N GLU A 89 -13.82 0.08 -6.75
CA GLU A 89 -15.04 0.89 -6.66
C GLU A 89 -15.74 0.72 -5.30
N VAL A 90 -16.23 1.83 -4.74
CA VAL A 90 -17.12 1.81 -3.57
C VAL A 90 -18.52 1.51 -4.06
N ILE A 91 -19.06 0.40 -3.61
CA ILE A 91 -20.37 -0.12 -3.99
C ILE A 91 -21.36 0.21 -2.88
N THR A 92 -22.40 0.96 -3.20
CA THR A 92 -23.39 1.45 -2.22
C THR A 92 -24.73 0.71 -2.28
N SER A 93 -24.91 -0.18 -3.25
CA SER A 93 -26.13 -0.97 -3.41
C SER A 93 -25.90 -2.26 -4.19
N GLU A 94 -26.88 -3.17 -4.13
CA GLU A 94 -26.90 -4.42 -4.90
C GLU A 94 -26.82 -4.16 -6.42
N GLU A 95 -27.59 -3.18 -6.89
CA GLU A 95 -27.61 -2.80 -8.30
C GLU A 95 -26.26 -2.21 -8.74
N ALA A 96 -25.61 -1.41 -7.90
CA ALA A 96 -24.26 -0.91 -8.18
C ALA A 96 -23.24 -2.05 -8.31
N LEU A 97 -23.33 -3.06 -7.44
CA LEU A 97 -22.47 -4.25 -7.53
C LEU A 97 -22.69 -5.00 -8.84
N ARG A 98 -23.96 -5.23 -9.20
CA ARG A 98 -24.33 -5.90 -10.45
C ARG A 98 -23.77 -5.17 -11.67
N VAL A 99 -23.94 -3.84 -11.72
CA VAL A 99 -23.41 -2.99 -12.80
C VAL A 99 -21.88 -3.08 -12.86
N TYR A 100 -21.19 -3.00 -11.72
CA TYR A 100 -19.74 -3.13 -11.66
C TYR A 100 -19.26 -4.49 -12.19
N LEU A 101 -19.91 -5.60 -11.80
CA LEU A 101 -19.58 -6.94 -12.26
C LEU A 101 -19.76 -7.09 -13.78
N CYS A 102 -20.92 -6.67 -14.31
CA CYS A 102 -21.20 -6.69 -15.75
C CYS A 102 -20.18 -5.87 -16.55
N LYS A 103 -19.75 -4.73 -16.00
CA LYS A 103 -18.76 -3.87 -16.63
C LYS A 103 -17.36 -4.47 -16.56
N THR A 104 -17.01 -5.18 -15.48
CA THR A 104 -15.61 -5.51 -15.16
C THR A 104 -15.18 -6.91 -15.56
N LEU A 105 -15.99 -7.92 -15.28
CA LEU A 105 -15.66 -9.31 -15.58
C LEU A 105 -15.47 -9.51 -17.10
N GLY A 106 -14.43 -10.25 -17.48
CA GLY A 106 -14.07 -10.52 -18.88
C GLY A 106 -13.36 -9.37 -19.60
N ARG A 107 -13.24 -8.16 -19.01
CA ARG A 107 -12.39 -7.11 -19.58
C ARG A 107 -10.91 -7.51 -19.52
N LYS A 108 -10.11 -7.02 -20.46
CA LYS A 108 -8.64 -7.17 -20.39
C LYS A 108 -8.08 -6.48 -19.15
N ASN A 109 -7.18 -7.15 -18.45
CA ASN A 109 -6.44 -6.56 -17.34
C ASN A 109 -5.51 -5.46 -17.88
N ARG A 110 -5.49 -4.30 -17.22
CA ARG A 110 -4.72 -3.12 -17.67
C ARG A 110 -3.20 -3.32 -17.55
N TYR A 111 -2.75 -4.12 -16.60
CA TYR A 111 -1.33 -4.41 -16.36
C TYR A 111 -0.88 -5.68 -17.10
N TYR A 112 -1.75 -6.67 -17.21
CA TYR A 112 -1.50 -7.93 -17.91
C TYR A 112 -2.48 -8.06 -19.08
N THR A 113 -2.16 -7.35 -20.17
CA THR A 113 -3.07 -7.13 -21.31
C THR A 113 -3.39 -8.38 -22.12
N ASP A 114 -2.67 -9.47 -21.86
CA ASP A 114 -2.88 -10.82 -22.36
C ASP A 114 -3.93 -11.62 -21.54
N ARG A 115 -4.36 -11.10 -20.39
CA ARG A 115 -5.30 -11.76 -19.47
C ARG A 115 -6.63 -11.00 -19.35
N ALA A 116 -7.70 -11.74 -19.09
CA ALA A 116 -8.99 -11.17 -18.73
C ALA A 116 -9.15 -11.13 -17.20
N ILE A 117 -9.99 -10.22 -16.71
CA ILE A 117 -10.39 -10.18 -15.31
C ILE A 117 -11.45 -11.27 -15.08
N GLU A 118 -11.05 -12.38 -14.49
CA GLU A 118 -11.94 -13.54 -14.26
C GLU A 118 -12.60 -13.53 -12.88
N LYS A 119 -12.06 -12.76 -11.94
CA LYS A 119 -12.42 -12.79 -10.52
C LYS A 119 -12.45 -11.38 -9.95
N ILE A 120 -13.48 -11.09 -9.17
CA ILE A 120 -13.66 -9.84 -8.43
C ILE A 120 -13.75 -10.16 -6.94
N THR A 121 -12.89 -9.54 -6.16
CA THR A 121 -12.98 -9.53 -4.70
C THR A 121 -13.95 -8.43 -4.27
N VAL A 122 -14.95 -8.79 -3.48
CA VAL A 122 -15.94 -7.87 -2.90
C VAL A 122 -15.85 -7.97 -1.39
N GLN A 123 -15.51 -6.86 -0.72
CA GLN A 123 -15.26 -6.82 0.72
C GLN A 123 -16.07 -5.72 1.39
N GLN A 124 -16.30 -5.85 2.70
CA GLN A 124 -16.82 -4.77 3.53
C GLN A 124 -15.96 -3.52 3.33
N TYR A 125 -16.60 -2.37 3.15
CA TYR A 125 -15.91 -1.10 3.21
C TYR A 125 -15.42 -0.87 4.64
N VAL A 126 -14.11 -0.78 4.84
CA VAL A 126 -13.55 -0.40 6.13
C VAL A 126 -13.71 1.12 6.29
N SER A 127 -14.31 1.54 7.40
CA SER A 127 -14.67 2.94 7.65
C SER A 127 -13.51 3.90 7.36
N ALA A 128 -13.83 5.05 6.75
CA ALA A 128 -12.87 6.11 6.44
C ALA A 128 -12.16 6.65 7.70
N SER A 129 -12.77 6.47 8.88
CA SER A 129 -12.20 6.82 10.17
C SER A 129 -11.18 5.82 10.71
N SER A 130 -10.96 4.70 10.01
CA SER A 130 -9.93 3.70 10.34
C SER A 130 -8.56 4.16 9.84
N GLU A 131 -7.53 3.83 10.59
CA GLU A 131 -6.15 4.10 10.20
C GLU A 131 -5.59 2.95 9.38
N GLU A 132 -4.74 3.24 8.40
CA GLU A 132 -4.14 2.24 7.53
C GLU A 132 -2.62 2.29 7.66
N PHE A 133 -2.04 1.13 7.94
CA PHE A 133 -0.62 0.96 8.19
C PHE A 133 -0.04 -0.06 7.23
N PHE A 134 1.27 0.06 6.99
CA PHE A 134 2.08 -1.03 6.48
C PHE A 134 3.07 -1.47 7.56
N ILE A 135 3.18 -2.77 7.77
CA ILE A 135 4.06 -3.39 8.75
C ILE A 135 4.90 -4.44 8.03
N ASP A 136 6.20 -4.20 7.95
CA ASP A 136 7.10 -5.00 7.13
C ASP A 136 7.95 -5.91 7.98
N PHE A 137 8.03 -7.18 7.59
CA PHE A 137 8.83 -8.18 8.28
C PHE A 137 9.90 -8.78 7.36
N PHE A 138 10.99 -9.23 7.97
CA PHE A 138 11.89 -10.23 7.39
C PHE A 138 11.73 -11.53 8.16
N SER A 139 11.44 -12.61 7.43
CA SER A 139 11.25 -13.94 8.01
C SER A 139 12.48 -14.81 7.78
N TYR A 140 12.86 -15.59 8.78
CA TYR A 140 13.90 -16.62 8.67
C TYR A 140 13.55 -17.82 9.55
N GLY A 141 13.42 -19.00 8.93
CA GLY A 141 12.97 -20.21 9.64
C GLY A 141 11.65 -20.04 10.40
N GLY A 142 10.72 -19.24 9.86
CA GLY A 142 9.44 -18.95 10.48
C GLY A 142 9.47 -17.92 11.62
N GLN A 143 10.64 -17.37 11.97
CA GLN A 143 10.74 -16.23 12.90
C GLN A 143 10.61 -14.92 12.13
N HIS A 144 9.74 -14.02 12.61
CA HIS A 144 9.41 -12.76 11.91
C HIS A 144 10.03 -11.56 12.63
N GLN A 145 11.07 -10.97 12.05
CA GLN A 145 11.69 -9.75 12.53
C GLN A 145 11.00 -8.52 11.92
N LEU A 146 10.54 -7.60 12.74
CA LEU A 146 10.01 -6.32 12.28
C LEU A 146 11.14 -5.48 11.67
N VAL A 147 11.03 -5.15 10.38
CA VAL A 147 12.07 -4.39 9.67
C VAL A 147 11.63 -2.98 9.32
N GLY A 148 10.32 -2.71 9.32
CA GLY A 148 9.81 -1.36 9.10
C GLY A 148 8.32 -1.24 9.38
N ALA A 149 7.87 -0.02 9.62
CA ALA A 149 6.47 0.29 9.79
C ALA A 149 6.19 1.71 9.32
N GLY A 150 4.95 1.96 8.90
CA GLY A 150 4.50 3.30 8.60
C GLY A 150 3.01 3.38 8.42
N LYS A 151 2.54 4.60 8.16
CA LYS A 151 1.14 4.95 8.03
C LYS A 151 0.87 5.56 6.66
N TYR A 152 -0.23 5.16 6.04
CA TYR A 152 -0.77 5.84 4.87
C TYR A 152 -1.55 7.09 5.30
N LEU A 153 -1.27 8.21 4.63
CA LEU A 153 -1.91 9.50 4.90
C LEU A 153 -3.00 9.74 3.87
N TYR A 154 -4.19 10.11 4.33
CA TYR A 154 -5.36 10.35 3.49
C TYR A 154 -5.97 11.71 3.80
N ASP A 155 -6.59 12.33 2.79
CA ASP A 155 -7.50 13.47 2.99
C ASP A 155 -8.90 13.00 3.44
N GLU A 156 -9.80 13.95 3.68
CA GLU A 156 -11.20 13.68 4.07
C GLU A 156 -11.99 12.91 3.01
N ASN A 157 -11.55 12.96 1.74
CA ASN A 157 -12.15 12.24 0.63
C ASN A 157 -11.52 10.86 0.41
N ARG A 158 -10.61 10.40 1.30
CA ARG A 158 -9.82 9.16 1.18
C ARG A 158 -8.89 9.13 -0.04
N THR A 159 -8.43 10.28 -0.50
CA THR A 159 -7.33 10.37 -1.47
C THR A 159 -6.00 10.15 -0.75
N LEU A 160 -5.14 9.28 -1.29
CA LEU A 160 -3.79 9.06 -0.74
C LEU A 160 -2.96 10.34 -0.86
N LYS A 161 -2.57 10.92 0.27
CA LYS A 161 -1.78 12.16 0.37
C LYS A 161 -0.31 11.91 0.66
N GLY A 162 0.05 10.73 1.14
CA GLY A 162 1.43 10.46 1.52
C GLY A 162 1.61 9.18 2.33
N ILE A 163 2.85 8.97 2.75
CA ILE A 163 3.21 7.99 3.78
C ILE A 163 4.16 8.61 4.79
N GLU A 164 4.06 8.15 6.02
CA GLU A 164 4.97 8.48 7.12
C GLU A 164 5.61 7.21 7.66
N ILE A 165 6.91 7.25 7.96
CA ILE A 165 7.63 6.13 8.58
C ILE A 165 7.57 6.22 10.10
N TYR A 166 7.22 5.12 10.73
CA TYR A 166 7.11 5.00 12.18
C TYR A 166 8.40 4.45 12.78
N ASN A 167 8.84 5.01 13.89
CA ASN A 167 9.97 4.48 14.65
C ASN A 167 9.50 3.54 15.78
N ALA A 168 10.46 3.00 16.56
CA ALA A 168 10.17 2.15 17.71
C ALA A 168 9.16 2.77 18.72
N GLU A 169 9.21 4.08 18.98
CA GLU A 169 8.27 4.76 19.88
C GLU A 169 6.85 4.76 19.28
N ASN A 170 6.70 5.07 17.99
CA ASN A 170 5.42 5.01 17.31
C ASN A 170 4.87 3.58 17.31
N VAL A 171 5.71 2.60 16.97
CA VAL A 171 5.33 1.18 16.86
C VAL A 171 4.94 0.58 18.21
N SER A 172 5.52 1.03 19.32
CA SER A 172 5.12 0.58 20.67
C SER A 172 3.63 0.78 20.97
N ARG A 173 2.98 1.73 20.27
CA ARG A 173 1.54 1.99 20.35
C ARG A 173 0.70 1.09 19.43
N LEU A 174 1.36 0.39 18.50
CA LEU A 174 0.76 -0.50 17.50
C LEU A 174 1.02 -1.99 17.80
N ASN A 175 1.38 -2.36 19.04
CA ASN A 175 1.69 -3.75 19.40
C ASN A 175 0.62 -4.75 18.93
N LYS A 176 -0.68 -4.40 19.07
CA LYS A 176 -1.79 -5.24 18.59
C LYS A 176 -1.76 -5.48 17.07
N VAL A 177 -1.35 -4.47 16.30
CA VAL A 177 -1.24 -4.57 14.83
C VAL A 177 -0.05 -5.44 14.46
N VAL A 178 1.10 -5.23 15.11
CA VAL A 178 2.32 -6.04 14.91
C VAL A 178 2.06 -7.51 15.25
N GLU A 179 1.49 -7.79 16.42
CA GLU A 179 1.12 -9.14 16.86
C GLU A 179 0.11 -9.80 15.91
N TYR A 180 -0.86 -9.03 15.42
CA TYR A 180 -1.82 -9.50 14.43
C TYR A 180 -1.13 -9.96 13.13
N ILE A 181 -0.20 -9.16 12.58
CA ILE A 181 0.52 -9.53 11.36
C ILE A 181 1.44 -10.72 11.60
N ILE A 182 2.11 -10.81 12.76
CA ILE A 182 2.86 -12.01 13.14
C ILE A 182 1.94 -13.25 13.14
N LYS A 183 0.72 -13.14 13.68
CA LYS A 183 -0.26 -14.23 13.64
C LYS A 183 -0.67 -14.58 12.20
N VAL A 184 -0.88 -13.59 11.32
CA VAL A 184 -1.16 -13.81 9.89
C VAL A 184 -0.03 -14.60 9.23
N LEU A 185 1.22 -14.16 9.38
CA LEU A 185 2.39 -14.79 8.76
C LEU A 185 2.63 -16.22 9.27
N ASN A 186 2.49 -16.44 10.57
CA ASN A 186 2.57 -17.77 11.19
C ASN A 186 1.49 -18.70 10.63
N VAL A 187 0.23 -18.25 10.62
CA VAL A 187 -0.89 -19.06 10.14
C VAL A 187 -0.73 -19.38 8.67
N ALA A 188 -0.32 -18.41 7.84
CA ALA A 188 -0.09 -18.58 6.41
C ALA A 188 1.18 -19.40 6.08
N GLY A 189 2.01 -19.70 7.08
CA GLY A 189 3.22 -20.51 6.92
C GLY A 189 4.34 -19.78 6.17
N MET A 190 4.51 -18.48 6.40
CA MET A 190 5.67 -17.74 5.89
C MET A 190 6.95 -18.22 6.59
N GLN A 191 7.97 -18.58 5.82
CA GLN A 191 9.19 -19.20 6.37
C GLN A 191 10.42 -18.32 6.19
N ASN A 192 10.68 -17.84 4.98
CA ASN A 192 11.90 -17.10 4.66
C ASN A 192 11.62 -15.94 3.68
N GLY A 193 12.22 -14.78 3.94
CA GLY A 193 12.16 -13.60 3.08
C GLY A 193 11.32 -12.45 3.64
N PHE A 194 11.25 -11.35 2.87
CA PHE A 194 10.48 -10.17 3.25
C PHE A 194 8.98 -10.36 3.09
N SER A 195 8.18 -9.66 3.90
CA SER A 195 6.76 -9.44 3.67
C SER A 195 6.39 -7.98 3.89
N HIS A 196 5.62 -7.41 2.97
CA HIS A 196 4.97 -6.10 3.06
C HIS A 196 3.50 -6.31 3.34
N ASN A 197 3.03 -5.87 4.51
CA ASN A 197 1.70 -6.21 4.99
C ASN A 197 0.91 -4.95 5.28
N GLU A 198 -0.24 -4.81 4.62
CA GLU A 198 -1.13 -3.66 4.78
C GLU A 198 -2.31 -4.03 5.66
N VAL A 199 -2.65 -3.16 6.60
CA VAL A 199 -3.58 -3.45 7.67
C VAL A 199 -4.34 -2.21 8.08
N PHE A 200 -5.66 -2.34 8.19
CA PHE A 200 -6.48 -1.34 8.85
C PHE A 200 -6.52 -1.60 10.35
N LEU A 201 -6.49 -0.52 11.14
CA LEU A 201 -6.88 -0.52 12.54
C LEU A 201 -8.21 0.22 12.64
N THR A 202 -9.30 -0.49 12.97
CA THR A 202 -10.61 0.14 13.14
C THR A 202 -10.64 1.02 14.40
N GLN A 203 -11.65 1.88 14.51
CA GLN A 203 -11.82 2.73 15.70
C GLN A 203 -12.06 1.93 16.99
N GLU A 204 -12.61 0.72 16.87
CA GLU A 204 -12.77 -0.23 17.97
C GLU A 204 -11.45 -0.95 18.33
N GLY A 205 -10.36 -0.63 17.64
CA GLY A 205 -9.03 -1.20 17.87
C GLY A 205 -8.84 -2.59 17.28
N LYS A 206 -9.65 -2.98 16.27
CA LYS A 206 -9.54 -4.28 15.60
C LYS A 206 -8.61 -4.17 14.38
N PRO A 207 -7.50 -4.93 14.32
CA PRO A 207 -6.68 -5.01 13.12
C PRO A 207 -7.34 -5.91 12.07
N LEU A 208 -7.33 -5.47 10.81
CA LEU A 208 -7.90 -6.18 9.66
C LEU A 208 -6.93 -6.15 8.48
N LEU A 209 -6.50 -7.33 8.02
CA LEU A 209 -5.59 -7.48 6.89
C LEU A 209 -6.23 -6.94 5.60
N VAL A 210 -5.51 -6.04 4.93
CA VAL A 210 -5.81 -5.58 3.58
C VAL A 210 -5.13 -6.50 2.58
N GLU A 211 -3.82 -6.69 2.73
CA GLU A 211 -3.00 -7.59 1.93
C GLU A 211 -1.70 -7.97 2.63
N SER A 212 -1.14 -9.12 2.28
CA SER A 212 0.19 -9.58 2.70
C SER A 212 0.96 -10.01 1.46
N ASN A 213 1.99 -9.24 1.12
CA ASN A 213 2.78 -9.41 -0.09
C ASN A 213 4.16 -9.96 0.28
N PRO A 214 4.57 -11.14 -0.22
CA PRO A 214 5.80 -11.81 0.22
C PRO A 214 7.04 -11.27 -0.53
N ARG A 215 7.28 -9.97 -0.38
CA ARG A 215 8.40 -9.25 -0.95
C ARG A 215 8.81 -8.07 -0.07
N HIS A 216 9.93 -7.46 -0.43
CA HIS A 216 10.33 -6.17 0.12
C HIS A 216 9.33 -5.07 -0.27
N CYS A 217 9.14 -4.08 0.59
CA CYS A 217 8.27 -2.94 0.32
C CYS A 217 8.73 -2.14 -0.92
N GLY A 218 7.77 -1.45 -1.53
CA GLY A 218 8.02 -0.63 -2.71
C GLY A 218 8.68 0.71 -2.37
N GLN A 219 8.93 1.51 -3.40
CA GLN A 219 9.22 2.94 -3.24
C GLN A 219 7.91 3.70 -3.00
N PRO A 220 7.90 4.76 -2.16
CA PRO A 220 9.08 5.39 -1.54
C PRO A 220 9.50 4.82 -0.18
N SER A 221 8.73 3.87 0.40
CA SER A 221 8.98 3.34 1.75
C SER A 221 10.39 2.83 1.97
N SER A 222 10.94 2.07 1.01
CA SER A 222 12.31 1.54 1.07
C SER A 222 13.37 2.64 1.27
N THR A 223 13.26 3.75 0.55
CA THR A 223 14.19 4.89 0.67
C THR A 223 14.03 5.58 2.02
N LEU A 224 12.78 5.78 2.46
CA LEU A 224 12.50 6.42 3.74
C LEU A 224 13.02 5.60 4.93
N TYR A 225 12.93 4.27 4.88
CA TYR A 225 13.51 3.41 5.92
C TYR A 225 15.02 3.64 6.12
N LYS A 226 15.77 3.82 5.03
CA LYS A 226 17.20 4.13 5.13
C LYS A 226 17.44 5.48 5.83
N ILE A 227 16.59 6.47 5.58
CA ILE A 227 16.71 7.81 6.16
C ILE A 227 16.36 7.78 7.65
N VAL A 228 15.26 7.13 8.02
CA VAL A 228 14.75 7.13 9.40
C VAL A 228 15.56 6.19 10.30
N TYR A 229 15.84 4.98 9.82
CA TYR A 229 16.52 3.94 10.61
C TYR A 229 18.03 3.87 10.34
N GLY A 230 18.58 4.72 9.46
CA GLY A 230 20.01 4.80 9.14
C GLY A 230 20.58 3.65 8.30
N THR A 231 19.80 2.60 8.02
CA THR A 231 20.28 1.44 7.24
C THR A 231 19.20 0.89 6.31
N HIS A 232 19.63 0.43 5.13
CA HIS A 232 18.74 -0.18 4.16
C HIS A 232 18.29 -1.56 4.64
N ARG A 233 16.99 -1.88 4.51
CA ARG A 233 16.42 -3.11 5.08
C ARG A 233 16.95 -4.39 4.44
N MET A 234 17.40 -4.30 3.19
CA MET A 234 18.12 -5.41 2.54
C MET A 234 19.40 -5.84 3.28
N HIS A 235 19.96 -5.05 4.19
CA HIS A 235 21.06 -5.52 5.05
C HIS A 235 20.61 -6.63 6.03
N THR A 236 19.34 -6.64 6.45
CA THR A 236 18.79 -7.72 7.30
C THR A 236 18.89 -9.10 6.62
N LEU A 237 18.75 -9.15 5.29
CA LEU A 237 19.00 -10.36 4.53
C LEU A 237 20.46 -10.81 4.64
N LEU A 238 21.42 -9.88 4.52
CA LEU A 238 22.85 -10.20 4.63
C LEU A 238 23.17 -10.71 6.04
N ASP A 239 22.62 -10.05 7.07
CA ASP A 239 22.80 -10.46 8.45
C ASP A 239 22.25 -11.87 8.71
N ALA A 240 21.09 -12.21 8.14
CA ALA A 240 20.51 -13.55 8.22
C ALA A 240 21.37 -14.62 7.52
N LEU A 241 21.95 -14.29 6.35
CA LEU A 241 22.87 -15.20 5.64
C LEU A 241 24.17 -15.45 6.41
N GLU A 242 24.61 -14.47 7.21
CA GLU A 242 25.76 -14.58 8.09
C GLU A 242 25.44 -15.22 9.45
N ASN A 243 24.20 -15.69 9.65
CA ASN A 243 23.69 -16.23 10.92
C ASN A 243 23.84 -15.25 12.11
N LYS A 244 23.84 -13.94 11.84
CA LYS A 244 23.72 -12.96 12.91
C LYS A 244 22.34 -13.06 13.53
N SER A 245 22.26 -12.87 14.83
CA SER A 245 20.97 -12.87 15.54
C SER A 245 20.04 -11.85 14.89
N LEU A 246 18.84 -12.30 14.52
CA LEU A 246 17.75 -11.40 14.15
C LEU A 246 17.36 -10.63 15.41
N LEU A 247 17.89 -9.42 15.54
CA LEU A 247 17.58 -8.52 16.65
C LEU A 247 16.06 -8.28 16.71
N GLY A 248 15.50 -8.06 17.89
CA GLY A 248 14.06 -7.78 18.07
C GLY A 248 13.62 -6.46 17.40
N ASN A 249 12.77 -5.67 18.07
CA ASN A 249 12.33 -4.36 17.55
C ASN A 249 13.48 -3.34 17.36
N GLU A 250 14.73 -3.72 17.66
CA GLU A 250 15.88 -2.84 17.53
C GLU A 250 16.15 -2.40 16.09
N ALA A 251 15.73 -3.19 15.11
CA ALA A 251 15.90 -2.86 13.70
C ALA A 251 15.19 -1.56 13.29
N ILE A 252 14.15 -1.14 14.02
CA ILE A 252 13.35 0.06 13.71
C ILE A 252 13.61 1.23 14.67
N TYR A 253 14.70 1.19 15.44
CA TYR A 253 15.15 2.38 16.16
C TYR A 253 15.50 3.47 15.15
N ARG A 254 14.97 4.67 15.40
CA ARG A 254 15.33 5.83 14.61
C ARG A 254 16.74 6.28 14.98
N THR A 255 17.65 6.17 14.04
CA THR A 255 19.01 6.72 14.14
C THR A 255 19.22 7.94 13.25
N GLY A 256 18.31 8.19 12.29
CA GLY A 256 18.33 9.34 11.41
C GLY A 256 17.22 10.36 11.65
N ALA A 257 16.93 11.18 10.64
CA ALA A 257 15.92 12.23 10.69
C ALA A 257 14.49 11.67 10.54
N HIS A 258 13.48 12.50 10.78
CA HIS A 258 12.12 12.19 10.37
C HIS A 258 11.98 12.34 8.86
N ALA A 259 11.17 11.48 8.25
CA ALA A 259 10.90 11.58 6.83
C ALA A 259 9.49 11.12 6.49
N CYS A 260 8.90 11.77 5.49
CA CYS A 260 7.64 11.37 4.87
C CYS A 260 7.76 11.49 3.35
N ALA A 261 6.84 10.85 2.63
CA ALA A 261 6.66 11.11 1.22
C ALA A 261 5.25 11.61 0.95
N LEU A 262 5.12 12.71 0.22
CA LEU A 262 3.88 13.33 -0.17
C LEU A 262 3.51 12.92 -1.59
N HIS A 263 2.29 12.44 -1.77
CA HIS A 263 1.68 12.16 -3.07
C HIS A 263 0.85 13.39 -3.49
N LEU A 264 1.28 14.05 -4.56
CA LEU A 264 0.78 15.35 -4.94
C LEU A 264 0.00 15.33 -6.25
N TYR A 265 -1.10 16.09 -6.29
CA TYR A 265 -2.07 16.15 -7.37
C TYR A 265 -2.11 17.54 -8.01
N ASN A 266 -2.19 17.60 -9.33
CA ASN A 266 -2.11 18.86 -10.05
C ASN A 266 -3.48 19.55 -10.19
N PHE A 267 -3.81 20.46 -9.28
CA PHE A 267 -4.96 21.38 -9.41
C PHE A 267 -4.58 22.77 -9.92
N SER A 268 -3.30 23.00 -10.23
CA SER A 268 -2.78 24.34 -10.53
C SER A 268 -2.93 24.74 -12.00
N CYS A 269 -2.34 23.97 -12.92
CA CYS A 269 -2.22 24.39 -14.33
C CYS A 269 -2.05 23.20 -15.27
N ASP A 270 -2.20 23.41 -16.57
CA ASP A 270 -1.88 22.40 -17.59
C ASP A 270 -0.38 22.36 -17.86
N LYS A 271 0.19 21.15 -17.95
CA LYS A 271 1.63 20.90 -18.21
C LYS A 271 2.55 21.62 -17.21
N PRO A 272 2.40 21.38 -15.90
CA PRO A 272 3.28 21.97 -14.89
C PRO A 272 4.75 21.62 -15.11
N ALA A 273 5.61 22.60 -14.90
CA ALA A 273 7.06 22.50 -15.06
C ALA A 273 7.81 22.59 -13.72
N PHE A 274 7.24 23.27 -12.72
CA PHE A 274 7.87 23.50 -11.42
C PHE A 274 6.93 23.19 -10.27
N ILE A 275 7.53 22.89 -9.10
CA ILE A 275 6.84 22.66 -7.84
C ILE A 275 7.23 23.80 -6.89
N ASN A 276 6.25 24.54 -6.38
CA ASN A 276 6.45 25.67 -5.50
C ASN A 276 6.73 25.19 -4.06
N THR A 277 8.02 25.07 -3.75
CA THR A 277 8.53 24.68 -2.44
C THR A 277 9.05 25.87 -1.63
N TYR A 278 8.74 27.11 -2.04
CA TYR A 278 9.21 28.30 -1.33
C TYR A 278 8.82 28.28 0.15
N GLY A 279 9.73 28.63 1.05
CA GLY A 279 9.44 28.68 2.49
C GLY A 279 9.19 27.32 3.16
N VAL A 280 9.55 26.21 2.51
CA VAL A 280 9.65 24.89 3.15
C VAL A 280 11.04 24.75 3.76
N ASP A 281 11.09 24.47 5.06
CA ASP A 281 12.34 24.34 5.82
C ASP A 281 12.98 22.95 5.68
N SER A 282 12.17 21.92 5.45
CA SER A 282 12.61 20.54 5.29
C SER A 282 13.42 20.35 4.01
N GLU A 283 14.39 19.43 4.07
CA GLU A 283 15.08 19.00 2.86
C GLU A 283 14.07 18.29 1.94
N ILE A 284 14.04 18.67 0.67
CA ILE A 284 13.11 18.11 -0.32
C ILE A 284 13.89 17.33 -1.37
N THR A 285 13.46 16.10 -1.62
CA THR A 285 13.85 15.33 -2.80
C THR A 285 12.62 15.03 -3.65
N VAL A 286 12.69 15.35 -4.95
CA VAL A 286 11.65 14.97 -5.92
C VAL A 286 11.90 13.52 -6.34
N LEU A 287 11.11 12.58 -5.81
CA LEU A 287 11.23 11.16 -6.13
C LEU A 287 10.59 10.82 -7.48
N SER A 288 9.56 11.57 -7.87
CA SER A 288 8.88 11.42 -9.16
C SER A 288 8.22 12.75 -9.52
N PHE A 289 8.31 13.14 -10.79
CA PHE A 289 7.57 14.27 -11.33
C PHE A 289 7.05 13.93 -12.73
N ARG A 290 5.75 13.63 -12.81
CA ARG A 290 5.02 13.36 -14.05
C ARG A 290 4.21 14.57 -14.51
N GLY A 291 4.41 15.74 -13.90
CA GLY A 291 3.62 16.94 -14.14
C GLY A 291 3.47 17.28 -15.62
N ARG A 292 4.55 17.15 -16.42
CA ARG A 292 4.53 17.44 -17.86
C ARG A 292 3.55 16.57 -18.67
N GLU A 293 3.20 15.39 -18.17
CA GLU A 293 2.26 14.44 -18.77
C GLU A 293 0.82 14.64 -18.28
N ARG A 294 0.62 15.48 -17.25
CA ARG A 294 -0.67 15.62 -16.56
C ARG A 294 -1.34 16.95 -16.90
N LYS A 295 -2.64 16.88 -17.14
CA LYS A 295 -3.52 18.05 -17.20
C LYS A 295 -3.90 18.50 -15.80
N ARG A 296 -4.39 19.73 -15.68
CA ARG A 296 -5.04 20.22 -14.48
C ARG A 296 -6.25 19.32 -14.16
N LEU A 297 -6.35 18.88 -12.92
CA LEU A 297 -7.48 18.13 -12.42
C LEU A 297 -8.67 19.06 -12.14
N SER A 298 -9.88 18.57 -12.43
CA SER A 298 -11.13 19.27 -12.09
C SER A 298 -11.60 18.89 -10.68
N ALA A 299 -12.59 19.61 -10.14
CA ALA A 299 -13.23 19.28 -8.87
C ALA A 299 -13.88 17.88 -8.87
N GLU A 300 -14.28 17.37 -10.03
CA GLU A 300 -14.81 16.00 -10.20
C GLU A 300 -13.76 14.91 -9.93
N PHE A 301 -12.49 15.26 -9.76
CA PHE A 301 -11.43 14.32 -9.37
C PHE A 301 -11.82 13.47 -8.16
N TYR A 302 -12.42 14.08 -7.13
CA TYR A 302 -12.84 13.37 -5.93
C TYR A 302 -13.99 12.39 -6.17
N LEU A 303 -14.67 12.46 -7.32
CA LEU A 303 -15.70 11.48 -7.68
C LEU A 303 -15.11 10.24 -8.37
N LYS A 304 -13.82 10.26 -8.75
CA LYS A 304 -13.19 9.17 -9.49
C LYS A 304 -12.53 8.16 -8.56
N PRO A 305 -12.67 6.85 -8.82
CA PRO A 305 -11.98 5.81 -8.05
C PRO A 305 -10.48 5.74 -8.35
N ASP A 306 -10.07 5.88 -9.61
CA ASP A 306 -8.66 5.76 -10.04
C ASP A 306 -7.86 7.05 -9.77
N ARG A 307 -7.67 7.38 -8.49
CA ARG A 307 -6.95 8.60 -8.07
C ARG A 307 -5.45 8.40 -8.04
N VAL A 308 -4.95 7.23 -7.66
CA VAL A 308 -3.50 6.97 -7.55
C VAL A 308 -2.79 7.17 -8.89
N ASN A 309 -3.44 6.80 -10.02
CA ASN A 309 -2.87 7.05 -11.34
C ASN A 309 -2.89 8.53 -11.77
N GLN A 310 -3.43 9.45 -10.97
CA GLN A 310 -3.40 10.91 -11.21
C GLN A 310 -2.30 11.64 -10.42
N ILE A 311 -1.52 10.92 -9.61
CA ILE A 311 -0.39 11.50 -8.87
C ILE A 311 0.58 12.13 -9.89
N SER A 312 0.84 13.43 -9.68
CA SER A 312 1.67 14.27 -10.55
C SER A 312 3.09 14.40 -10.01
N ALA A 313 3.27 14.37 -8.69
CA ALA A 313 4.59 14.36 -8.08
C ALA A 313 4.62 13.50 -6.81
N ILE A 314 5.79 12.96 -6.49
CA ILE A 314 6.09 12.38 -5.18
C ILE A 314 7.27 13.15 -4.62
N LEU A 315 7.07 13.84 -3.50
CA LEU A 315 8.11 14.57 -2.78
C LEU A 315 8.46 13.83 -1.51
N MET A 316 9.74 13.63 -1.26
CA MET A 316 10.25 13.20 0.04
C MET A 316 10.69 14.43 0.83
N LEU A 317 10.18 14.57 2.04
CA LEU A 317 10.58 15.62 2.97
C LEU A 317 11.34 14.99 4.14
N VAL A 318 12.45 15.62 4.54
CA VAL A 318 13.30 15.16 5.65
C VAL A 318 13.58 16.31 6.61
N ASN A 319 13.39 16.09 7.90
CA ASN A 319 13.69 17.07 8.94
C ASN A 319 14.04 16.40 10.28
N THR A 320 14.92 17.01 11.07
CA THR A 320 15.20 16.55 12.44
C THR A 320 14.10 16.96 13.43
N SER A 321 13.31 17.98 13.11
CA SER A 321 12.16 18.43 13.89
C SER A 321 10.85 17.91 13.29
N VAL A 322 10.16 17.03 14.03
CA VAL A 322 8.81 16.56 13.65
C VAL A 322 7.85 17.72 13.42
N LYS A 323 7.91 18.77 14.25
CA LYS A 323 7.01 19.93 14.13
C LYS A 323 7.24 20.69 12.84
N LYS A 324 8.51 20.90 12.45
CA LYS A 324 8.83 21.56 11.17
C LYS A 324 8.39 20.70 10.00
N LEU A 325 8.68 19.39 10.05
CA LEU A 325 8.25 18.45 9.02
C LEU A 325 6.72 18.49 8.82
N SER A 326 5.94 18.44 9.89
CA SER A 326 4.48 18.52 9.82
C SER A 326 4.00 19.85 9.23
N ASN A 327 4.53 20.98 9.69
CA ASN A 327 4.17 22.31 9.17
C ASN A 327 4.50 22.45 7.67
N ASP A 328 5.64 21.90 7.23
CA ASP A 328 6.04 21.92 5.83
C ASP A 328 5.13 21.05 4.96
N CYS A 329 4.69 19.88 5.47
CA CYS A 329 3.71 19.04 4.80
C CYS A 329 2.37 19.78 4.61
N GLU A 330 1.88 20.41 5.67
CA GLU A 330 0.66 21.23 5.63
C GLU A 330 0.79 22.37 4.63
N THR A 331 1.94 23.05 4.61
CA THR A 331 2.22 24.15 3.66
C THR A 331 2.13 23.68 2.21
N ILE A 332 2.70 22.51 1.90
CA ILE A 332 2.63 21.93 0.56
C ILE A 332 1.20 21.51 0.21
N TRP A 333 0.48 20.87 1.13
CA TRP A 333 -0.90 20.46 0.88
C TRP A 333 -1.85 21.65 0.73
N MET A 334 -1.70 22.72 1.52
CA MET A 334 -2.49 23.95 1.34
C MET A 334 -2.30 24.52 -0.06
N ARG A 335 -1.05 24.59 -0.55
CA ARG A 335 -0.78 25.03 -1.93
C ARG A 335 -1.40 24.13 -2.98
N GLU A 336 -1.44 22.83 -2.73
CA GLU A 336 -2.08 21.88 -3.63
C GLU A 336 -3.58 22.18 -3.75
N THR A 337 -4.26 22.30 -2.61
CA THR A 337 -5.69 22.60 -2.51
C THR A 337 -6.01 23.96 -3.11
N ASP A 338 -5.18 24.98 -2.87
CA ASP A 338 -5.35 26.32 -3.41
C ASP A 338 -5.02 26.42 -4.92
N GLY A 339 -4.52 25.33 -5.53
CA GLY A 339 -4.10 25.33 -6.92
C GLY A 339 -2.86 26.20 -7.18
N THR A 340 -2.01 26.44 -6.19
CA THR A 340 -0.77 27.25 -6.30
C THR A 340 0.51 26.44 -6.17
N LEU A 341 0.41 25.11 -6.00
CA LEU A 341 1.55 24.21 -5.84
C LEU A 341 2.40 24.09 -7.10
N PHE A 342 1.79 23.99 -8.29
CA PHE A 342 2.55 23.85 -9.54
C PHE A 342 2.45 25.10 -10.40
N SER A 343 3.50 25.35 -11.20
CA SER A 343 3.51 26.44 -12.19
C SER A 343 4.02 25.96 -13.55
N CYS A 344 3.55 26.62 -14.61
CA CYS A 344 4.02 26.41 -15.97
C CYS A 344 5.42 27.00 -16.16
N ALA A 345 6.16 26.52 -17.17
CA ALA A 345 7.28 27.28 -17.68
C ALA A 345 6.76 28.60 -18.26
N ASN A 346 7.37 29.73 -17.90
CA ASN A 346 7.06 31.01 -18.53
C ASN A 346 7.26 30.84 -20.05
N SER A 347 6.22 31.07 -20.84
CA SER A 347 6.27 31.05 -22.31
C SER A 347 6.95 32.30 -22.87
N GLY A 348 8.11 32.69 -22.31
CA GLY A 348 8.70 34.01 -22.53
C GLY A 348 10.23 34.10 -22.50
N GLU A 349 10.97 32.99 -22.54
CA GLU A 349 12.44 33.01 -22.70
C GLU A 349 12.91 32.01 -23.77
N SER A 350 12.22 32.01 -24.92
CA SER A 350 12.74 31.45 -26.16
C SER A 350 12.68 32.51 -27.26
N GLU A 351 13.41 33.60 -27.06
CA GLU A 351 13.84 34.57 -28.09
C GLU A 351 14.83 35.55 -27.43
N ARG A 352 16.09 35.13 -27.31
CA ARG A 352 17.26 36.01 -27.33
C ARG A 352 18.39 35.35 -28.09
#